data_AF-A7SJJ6-F1
#
_entry.id   AF-A7SJJ6-F1
#
_cell.length_a   1.000
_cell.length_b   1.000
_cell.length_c   1.000
_cell.angle_alpha   90.00
_cell.angle_beta   90.00
_cell.angle_gamma   90.00
#
_symmetry.space_group_name_H-M   'P 1'
#
loop_
_entity.id
_entity.type
_entity.pdbx_description
1 polymer ?
#
loop_
_entity_poly.entity_id
_entity_poly.type
_entity_poly.pdbx_seq_one_letter_code
_entity_poly.pdbx_strand_id
1 'polypeptide(L)'
;MKVALLCGLVLACLVFVAQAVPASLRFDSSNKALPYSQYEAPWNFTTEGTFSFMFRTNTSKGALLYGEVKKGNHYLFITLDGGIALQFYLTFCLSYVTQLDIPGNFYDDQWHEVAVFLGLNEVTLTVDKILSASTECKPDIIEKEIAKERGKRWHLMYLGGIPIPSKEWKFPSLQFNYFRFYGCIGNLMYQKGIEKAFRAKLKEKVLVKHGCENACISRTQSSRCRNDGKCIDHIKTFECDCEGTGYEGKYCDQESSMVFINGSTYITYTPNQTNPYADWSMKVNQLSFRMVAKNPNGIVLYMGDREADHFLIELVNAAIRLSVNLGGGSLILQSNVTLNMSAYYWVQVTRRQRKVLLDINYGWVQMQAETPGSLSSLDLKGDSRVAYIGGGPGNIVSPLSLSKRNFSGFLQQFVFEEINVFDKILRQTDDERFKAHGRVPDGRLYRVLLPWKETTVGSGCEPGGDDDEDGDGCRKDRPTECLLPDCSPEGSFTDNVISDTERPATRPVRRLTYPTPSEGVVMSRRDAPPDHSVSPLIIVIIVIAAVIAVGITVFLLYRWNNRYSGSFKPNKGEPTDSEAEIHPARGYEQPAFYVSPNKPPKGETMA
;
A
#
# COMPACT_ATOMS: atom_id res chain seq x y z
N MET A 1 27.38 37.60 -18.37
CA MET A 1 27.38 36.17 -18.77
C MET A 1 27.77 35.35 -17.54
N LYS A 2 26.86 35.01 -16.62
CA LYS A 2 26.02 33.80 -16.63
C LYS A 2 25.02 33.93 -15.47
N VAL A 3 23.77 34.30 -15.78
CA VAL A 3 22.62 34.28 -14.82
C VAL A 3 21.69 33.08 -15.11
N ALA A 4 22.08 32.18 -16.02
CA ALA A 4 21.24 31.08 -16.48
C ALA A 4 21.49 29.71 -15.81
N LEU A 5 22.35 29.60 -14.79
CA LEU A 5 22.74 28.28 -14.24
C LEU A 5 22.18 27.92 -12.85
N LEU A 6 21.49 28.84 -12.17
CA LEU A 6 21.07 28.62 -10.77
C LEU A 6 19.55 28.45 -10.59
N CYS A 7 18.76 28.56 -11.66
CA CYS A 7 17.30 28.31 -11.61
C CYS A 7 16.93 26.82 -11.82
N GLY A 8 17.89 25.96 -12.14
CA GLY A 8 17.66 24.53 -12.44
C GLY A 8 17.62 23.59 -11.24
N LEU A 9 17.82 24.08 -10.01
CA LEU A 9 18.02 23.22 -8.83
C LEU A 9 16.86 23.20 -7.83
N VAL A 10 15.78 23.96 -8.05
CA VAL A 10 14.64 24.02 -7.13
C VAL A 10 13.39 23.30 -7.68
N LEU A 11 13.42 22.80 -8.92
CA LEU A 11 12.33 22.01 -9.50
C LEU A 11 12.39 20.49 -9.20
N ALA A 12 13.30 20.04 -8.32
CA ALA A 12 13.59 18.62 -8.07
C ALA A 12 13.14 18.12 -6.68
N CYS A 13 12.10 18.71 -6.08
CA CYS A 13 11.51 18.23 -4.82
C CYS A 13 10.03 17.82 -4.92
N LEU A 14 9.59 17.42 -6.11
CA LEU A 14 8.50 16.47 -6.30
C LEU A 14 8.99 15.38 -7.23
N VAL A 15 9.96 14.59 -6.74
CA VAL A 15 10.25 13.29 -7.36
C VAL A 15 9.12 12.35 -6.93
N PHE A 16 7.97 12.48 -7.59
CA PHE A 16 7.30 11.25 -8.02
C PHE A 16 8.37 10.50 -8.80
N VAL A 17 8.98 9.50 -8.18
CA VAL A 17 9.67 8.47 -8.94
C VAL A 17 8.53 7.77 -9.68
N ALA A 18 8.12 8.33 -10.81
CA ALA A 18 7.76 7.49 -11.93
C ALA A 18 8.99 6.60 -12.08
N GLN A 19 8.94 5.41 -11.49
CA GLN A 19 9.92 4.38 -11.73
C GLN A 19 9.83 4.21 -13.23
N ALA A 20 10.77 4.82 -13.95
CA ALA A 20 10.94 4.57 -15.36
C ALA A 20 11.12 3.07 -15.43
N VAL A 21 10.06 2.36 -15.85
CA VAL A 21 10.03 0.90 -15.85
C VAL A 21 11.33 0.51 -16.53
N PRO A 22 12.30 -0.07 -15.79
CA PRO A 22 13.58 -0.37 -16.40
C PRO A 22 13.27 -1.23 -17.60
N ALA A 23 13.87 -0.95 -18.77
CA ALA A 23 13.68 -1.79 -19.95
C ALA A 23 13.98 -3.25 -19.55
N SER A 24 12.89 -3.99 -19.31
CA SER A 24 12.83 -5.26 -18.62
C SER A 24 12.15 -6.25 -19.54
N LEU A 25 12.41 -7.51 -19.28
CA LEU A 25 11.84 -8.62 -20.02
C LEU A 25 11.05 -9.47 -19.03
N ARG A 26 9.85 -9.86 -19.43
CA ARG A 26 9.01 -10.77 -18.67
C ARG A 26 9.22 -12.19 -19.16
N PHE A 27 9.56 -13.07 -18.22
CA PHE A 27 9.83 -14.49 -18.41
C PHE A 27 8.63 -15.29 -17.94
N ASP A 28 8.09 -16.11 -18.83
CA ASP A 28 6.91 -16.92 -18.58
C ASP A 28 7.25 -18.40 -18.75
N SER A 29 7.43 -19.10 -17.63
CA SER A 29 7.76 -20.52 -17.63
C SER A 29 6.55 -21.46 -17.84
N SER A 30 5.39 -20.96 -18.31
CA SER A 30 4.20 -21.79 -18.57
C SER A 30 4.39 -22.83 -19.68
N ASN A 31 5.39 -22.65 -20.55
CA ASN A 31 5.68 -23.60 -21.62
C ASN A 31 6.74 -24.65 -21.23
N LYS A 32 6.72 -25.81 -21.89
CA LYS A 32 7.79 -26.84 -21.81
C LYS A 32 9.17 -26.31 -22.27
N ALA A 33 9.21 -25.14 -22.91
CA ALA A 33 10.43 -24.50 -23.39
C ALA A 33 10.89 -23.39 -22.42
N LEU A 34 12.20 -23.27 -22.21
CA LEU A 34 12.80 -22.35 -21.23
C LEU A 34 13.02 -20.96 -21.83
N PRO A 35 12.40 -19.90 -21.28
CA PRO A 35 12.64 -18.53 -21.73
C PRO A 35 14.04 -18.07 -21.31
N TYR A 36 14.71 -17.31 -22.18
CA TYR A 36 16.01 -16.71 -21.86
C TYR A 36 16.20 -15.41 -22.63
N SER A 37 17.10 -14.56 -22.13
CA SER A 37 17.62 -13.42 -22.87
C SER A 37 19.14 -13.41 -22.82
N GLN A 38 19.78 -13.12 -23.95
CA GLN A 38 21.22 -13.06 -24.11
C GLN A 38 21.66 -11.61 -24.29
N TYR A 39 22.71 -11.21 -23.60
CA TYR A 39 23.29 -9.87 -23.70
C TYR A 39 24.70 -9.92 -24.30
N GLU A 40 25.07 -8.84 -24.97
CA GLU A 40 26.47 -8.58 -25.31
C GLU A 40 27.27 -8.41 -24.01
N ALA A 41 28.38 -9.13 -23.89
CA ALA A 41 29.29 -9.05 -22.75
C ALA A 41 30.66 -8.49 -23.19
N PRO A 42 30.75 -7.20 -23.58
CA PRO A 42 32.02 -6.61 -24.02
C PRO A 42 33.04 -6.41 -22.88
N TRP A 43 32.74 -6.90 -21.68
CA TRP A 43 33.48 -6.56 -20.48
C TRP A 43 34.72 -7.43 -20.26
N ASN A 44 35.76 -6.82 -19.71
CA ASN A 44 37.02 -7.47 -19.35
C ASN A 44 37.34 -7.19 -17.87
N PHE A 45 37.75 -8.22 -17.14
CA PHE A 45 38.11 -8.09 -15.72
C PHE A 45 39.56 -7.69 -15.51
N THR A 46 40.23 -7.14 -16.52
CA THR A 46 41.60 -6.60 -16.37
C THR A 46 41.69 -5.57 -15.25
N THR A 47 40.59 -4.89 -14.93
CA THR A 47 40.43 -3.99 -13.79
C THR A 47 39.28 -4.46 -12.90
N GLU A 48 39.07 -3.79 -11.78
CA GLU A 48 37.86 -3.98 -10.96
C GLU A 48 36.60 -3.58 -11.72
N GLY A 49 35.45 -4.11 -11.28
CA GLY A 49 34.19 -3.62 -11.78
C GLY A 49 32.96 -4.34 -11.24
N THR A 50 31.80 -3.73 -11.48
CA THR A 50 30.50 -4.18 -10.97
C THR A 50 29.54 -4.42 -12.12
N PHE A 51 28.80 -5.51 -12.08
CA PHE A 51 27.58 -5.65 -12.86
C PHE A 51 26.38 -5.68 -11.94
N SER A 52 25.27 -5.06 -12.35
CA SER A 52 24.01 -5.12 -11.62
C SER A 52 22.83 -5.33 -12.54
N PHE A 53 21.76 -5.92 -12.03
CA PHE A 53 20.49 -6.05 -12.72
C PHE A 53 19.36 -5.97 -11.71
N MET A 54 18.15 -5.73 -12.20
CA MET A 54 16.95 -5.72 -11.36
C MET A 54 16.04 -6.88 -11.70
N PHE A 55 15.38 -7.43 -10.70
CA PHE A 55 14.36 -8.46 -10.90
C PHE A 55 13.14 -8.27 -9.99
N ARG A 56 12.01 -8.83 -10.40
CA ARG A 56 10.74 -8.90 -9.66
C ARG A 56 10.12 -10.27 -9.89
N THR A 57 9.76 -10.97 -8.83
CA THR A 57 9.16 -12.32 -8.91
C THR A 57 8.31 -12.61 -7.68
N ASN A 58 7.36 -13.53 -7.82
CA ASN A 58 6.59 -14.12 -6.72
C ASN A 58 6.89 -15.62 -6.53
N THR A 59 7.94 -16.14 -7.17
CA THR A 59 8.38 -17.53 -7.05
C THR A 59 9.69 -17.61 -6.30
N SER A 60 9.77 -18.47 -5.29
CA SER A 60 10.96 -18.61 -4.44
C SER A 60 12.16 -19.30 -5.10
N LYS A 61 12.01 -19.76 -6.36
CA LYS A 61 13.05 -20.45 -7.12
C LYS A 61 13.22 -19.86 -8.52
N GLY A 62 14.46 -19.69 -8.99
CA GLY A 62 14.72 -19.29 -10.37
C GLY A 62 16.19 -18.98 -10.70
N ALA A 63 16.60 -19.21 -11.94
CA ALA A 63 17.91 -18.81 -12.45
C ALA A 63 17.87 -17.35 -12.90
N LEU A 64 18.64 -16.48 -12.23
CA LEU A 64 18.62 -15.05 -12.49
C LEU A 64 19.63 -14.63 -13.56
N LEU A 65 20.88 -15.07 -13.42
CA LEU A 65 21.98 -14.72 -14.33
C LEU A 65 22.94 -15.90 -14.50
N TYR A 66 23.40 -16.11 -15.72
CA TYR A 66 24.50 -17.00 -16.04
C TYR A 66 25.50 -16.31 -16.96
N GLY A 67 26.79 -16.36 -16.63
CA GLY A 67 27.85 -15.82 -17.47
C GLY A 67 29.04 -16.76 -17.57
N GLU A 68 29.68 -16.77 -18.74
CA GLU A 68 30.95 -17.47 -18.93
C GLU A 68 31.90 -16.77 -19.91
N VAL A 69 33.19 -17.06 -19.75
CA VAL A 69 34.26 -16.59 -20.65
C VAL A 69 34.36 -17.46 -21.90
N LYS A 70 34.87 -16.91 -23.01
CA LYS A 70 35.05 -17.68 -24.26
C LYS A 70 36.05 -18.82 -24.13
N LYS A 71 37.22 -18.56 -23.54
CA LYS A 71 38.34 -19.49 -23.41
C LYS A 71 38.74 -19.61 -21.93
N GLY A 72 38.88 -20.81 -21.40
CA GLY A 72 39.10 -21.07 -19.96
C GLY A 72 37.82 -21.52 -19.25
N ASN A 73 37.86 -21.64 -17.92
CA ASN A 73 36.79 -22.27 -17.15
C ASN A 73 35.95 -21.29 -16.32
N HIS A 74 36.18 -19.98 -16.45
CA HIS A 74 35.53 -18.97 -15.62
C HIS A 74 34.03 -18.87 -15.88
N TYR A 75 33.23 -18.94 -14.81
CA TYR A 75 31.79 -18.73 -14.87
C TYR A 75 31.24 -18.08 -13.59
N LEU A 76 30.06 -17.48 -13.73
CA LEU A 76 29.24 -16.92 -12.65
C LEU A 76 27.81 -17.43 -12.84
N PHE A 77 27.14 -17.80 -11.76
CA PHE A 77 25.76 -18.24 -11.78
C PHE A 77 25.02 -17.68 -10.56
N ILE A 78 23.92 -16.96 -10.80
CA ILE A 78 23.10 -16.36 -9.74
C ILE A 78 21.73 -17.03 -9.76
N THR A 79 21.31 -17.51 -8.59
CA THR A 79 20.02 -18.18 -8.39
C THR A 79 19.24 -17.55 -7.24
N LEU A 80 17.94 -17.72 -7.32
CA LEU A 80 17.00 -17.54 -6.23
C LEU A 80 16.57 -18.94 -5.76
N ASP A 81 16.77 -19.26 -4.48
CA ASP A 81 16.26 -20.47 -3.81
C ASP A 81 15.99 -20.16 -2.33
N GLY A 82 14.88 -19.48 -2.04
CA GLY A 82 14.56 -18.95 -0.70
C GLY A 82 15.48 -17.80 -0.22
N GLY A 83 16.52 -17.47 -0.99
CA GLY A 83 17.47 -16.38 -0.86
C GLY A 83 18.27 -16.25 -2.16
N ILE A 84 19.20 -15.28 -2.25
CA ILE A 84 20.01 -15.08 -3.46
C ILE A 84 21.38 -15.71 -3.27
N ALA A 85 21.76 -16.60 -4.18
CA ALA A 85 23.03 -17.30 -4.17
C ALA A 85 23.83 -16.99 -5.44
N LEU A 86 25.08 -16.56 -5.27
CA LEU A 86 26.08 -16.44 -6.34
C LEU A 86 27.06 -17.60 -6.23
N GLN A 87 27.07 -18.48 -7.24
CA GLN A 87 28.07 -19.52 -7.41
C GLN A 87 29.04 -19.14 -8.53
N PHE A 88 30.34 -19.30 -8.31
CA PHE A 88 31.34 -18.94 -9.31
C PHE A 88 32.58 -19.81 -9.27
N TYR A 89 33.27 -19.85 -10.40
CA TYR A 89 34.61 -20.41 -10.52
C TYR A 89 35.47 -19.38 -11.23
N LEU A 90 36.43 -18.79 -10.51
CA LEU A 90 37.30 -17.73 -11.03
C LEU A 90 38.75 -18.06 -10.64
N THR A 91 39.53 -18.70 -11.51
CA THR A 91 40.91 -19.14 -11.19
C THR A 91 41.88 -17.99 -10.87
N PHE A 92 41.53 -16.74 -11.20
CA PHE A 92 42.28 -15.55 -10.80
C PHE A 92 41.91 -15.04 -9.39
N CYS A 93 40.98 -15.72 -8.71
CA CYS A 93 40.52 -15.40 -7.36
C CYS A 93 40.65 -16.62 -6.44
N LEU A 94 39.96 -17.73 -6.75
CA LEU A 94 40.01 -18.99 -6.00
C LEU A 94 40.04 -20.17 -6.99
N SER A 95 40.86 -21.18 -6.71
CA SER A 95 41.03 -22.35 -7.60
C SER A 95 39.94 -23.43 -7.44
N TYR A 96 38.87 -23.13 -6.71
CA TYR A 96 37.73 -24.01 -6.44
C TYR A 96 36.42 -23.26 -6.63
N VAL A 97 35.31 -23.99 -6.70
CA VAL A 97 33.97 -23.39 -6.84
C VAL A 97 33.56 -22.76 -5.52
N THR A 98 33.19 -21.49 -5.55
CA THR A 98 32.79 -20.72 -4.36
C THR A 98 31.33 -20.29 -4.48
N GLN A 99 30.65 -20.24 -3.34
CA GLN A 99 29.27 -19.78 -3.24
C GLN A 99 29.17 -18.67 -2.19
N LEU A 100 28.42 -17.61 -2.52
CA LEU A 100 28.04 -16.53 -1.62
C LEU A 100 26.52 -16.50 -1.52
N ASP A 101 26.00 -16.58 -0.30
CA ASP A 101 24.57 -16.63 -0.03
C ASP A 101 24.11 -15.40 0.74
N ILE A 102 23.01 -14.80 0.29
CA ILE A 102 22.29 -13.74 1.00
C ILE A 102 20.88 -14.28 1.30
N PRO A 103 20.58 -14.63 2.57
CA PRO A 103 19.25 -15.07 2.94
C PRO A 103 18.26 -13.90 2.92
N GLY A 104 17.01 -14.15 2.51
CA GLY A 104 15.97 -13.13 2.50
C GLY A 104 14.79 -13.48 1.60
N ASN A 105 13.63 -12.89 1.88
CA ASN A 105 12.47 -13.01 1.01
C ASN A 105 12.57 -11.99 -0.14
N PHE A 106 13.17 -12.39 -1.25
CA PHE A 106 13.28 -11.58 -2.48
C PHE A 106 12.29 -12.01 -3.57
N TYR A 107 11.23 -12.72 -3.19
CA TYR A 107 10.12 -13.17 -4.05
C TYR A 107 8.79 -12.58 -3.58
N ASP A 108 8.83 -11.36 -3.05
CA ASP A 108 7.71 -10.60 -2.49
C ASP A 108 6.93 -9.78 -3.54
N ASP A 109 7.17 -10.07 -4.83
CA ASP A 109 6.64 -9.31 -5.96
C ASP A 109 7.05 -7.82 -5.97
N GLN A 110 8.19 -7.47 -5.35
CA GLN A 110 8.83 -6.16 -5.46
C GLN A 110 10.07 -6.20 -6.36
N TRP A 111 10.55 -5.02 -6.76
CA TRP A 111 11.79 -4.89 -7.52
C TRP A 111 13.00 -4.90 -6.59
N HIS A 112 13.92 -5.84 -6.82
CA HIS A 112 15.21 -5.92 -6.13
C HIS A 112 16.37 -5.68 -7.10
N GLU A 113 17.41 -5.00 -6.65
CA GLU A 113 18.67 -4.82 -7.37
C GLU A 113 19.72 -5.82 -6.88
N VAL A 114 20.25 -6.65 -7.78
CA VAL A 114 21.38 -7.55 -7.50
C VAL A 114 22.61 -7.00 -8.17
N ALA A 115 23.68 -6.83 -7.41
CA ALA A 115 24.98 -6.37 -7.89
C ALA A 115 26.08 -7.35 -7.50
N VAL A 116 27.03 -7.58 -8.40
CA VAL A 116 28.24 -8.34 -8.14
C VAL A 116 29.44 -7.48 -8.48
N PHE A 117 30.24 -7.19 -7.46
CA PHE A 117 31.52 -6.52 -7.60
C PHE A 117 32.63 -7.56 -7.68
N LEU A 118 33.49 -7.41 -8.69
CA LEU A 118 34.67 -8.23 -8.91
C LEU A 118 35.89 -7.33 -8.77
N GLY A 119 36.45 -7.32 -7.57
CA GLY A 119 37.64 -6.54 -7.22
C GLY A 119 38.94 -7.22 -7.64
N LEU A 120 40.06 -6.64 -7.23
CA LEU A 120 41.37 -7.31 -7.35
C LEU A 120 41.53 -8.41 -6.29
N ASN A 121 41.10 -8.12 -5.07
CA ASN A 121 41.34 -8.97 -3.90
C ASN A 121 40.06 -9.54 -3.28
N GLU A 122 38.89 -9.23 -3.83
CA GLU A 122 37.62 -9.72 -3.31
C GLU A 122 36.55 -9.87 -4.38
N VAL A 123 35.56 -10.71 -4.08
CA VAL A 123 34.30 -10.82 -4.82
C VAL A 123 33.17 -10.54 -3.85
N THR A 124 32.28 -9.62 -4.20
CA THR A 124 31.18 -9.19 -3.34
C THR A 124 29.85 -9.28 -4.09
N LEU A 125 28.90 -10.02 -3.51
CA LEU A 125 27.50 -10.03 -3.89
C LEU A 125 26.76 -9.00 -3.03
N THR A 126 25.91 -8.19 -3.62
CA THR A 126 25.09 -7.19 -2.92
C THR A 126 23.66 -7.21 -3.43
N VAL A 127 22.69 -7.10 -2.52
CA VAL A 127 21.26 -6.99 -2.82
C VAL A 127 20.71 -5.71 -2.19
N ASP A 128 19.99 -4.94 -2.99
CA ASP A 128 19.37 -3.66 -2.64
C ASP A 128 20.33 -2.64 -2.01
N LYS A 129 21.63 -2.75 -2.33
CA LYS A 129 22.73 -1.91 -1.80
C LYS A 129 22.91 -1.98 -0.28
N ILE A 130 22.25 -2.91 0.40
CA ILE A 130 22.24 -3.00 1.86
C ILE A 130 22.83 -4.34 2.31
N LEU A 131 22.32 -5.43 1.75
CA LEU A 131 22.74 -6.77 2.12
C LEU A 131 23.94 -7.17 1.27
N SER A 132 25.00 -7.66 1.88
CA SER A 132 26.21 -8.06 1.15
C SER A 132 26.83 -9.33 1.72
N ALA A 133 27.39 -10.14 0.83
CA ALA A 133 28.25 -11.27 1.15
C ALA A 133 29.53 -11.13 0.31
N SER A 134 30.70 -11.34 0.91
CA SER A 134 31.98 -11.22 0.21
C SER A 134 32.93 -12.37 0.55
N THR A 135 33.92 -12.55 -0.32
CA THR A 135 35.03 -13.48 -0.10
C THR A 135 36.33 -12.88 -0.61
N GLU A 136 37.41 -13.19 0.08
CA GLU A 136 38.76 -12.74 -0.26
C GLU A 136 39.37 -13.64 -1.35
N CYS A 137 39.96 -13.03 -2.36
CA CYS A 137 40.66 -13.71 -3.43
C CYS A 137 42.07 -14.12 -2.98
N LYS A 138 42.36 -15.42 -3.08
CA LYS A 138 43.68 -16.03 -2.81
C LYS A 138 44.07 -16.90 -4.00
N PRO A 139 44.59 -16.29 -5.08
CA PRO A 139 44.93 -17.02 -6.29
C PRO A 139 46.15 -17.92 -6.06
N ASP A 140 46.08 -19.17 -6.53
CA ASP A 140 47.21 -20.12 -6.49
C ASP A 140 48.21 -19.93 -7.65
N ILE A 141 47.94 -18.96 -8.53
CA ILE A 141 48.70 -18.68 -9.74
C ILE A 141 49.57 -17.43 -9.59
N ILE A 142 50.70 -17.41 -10.30
CA ILE A 142 51.67 -16.30 -10.26
C ILE A 142 51.05 -15.05 -10.92
N GLU A 143 51.41 -13.85 -10.44
CA GLU A 143 50.87 -12.54 -10.85
C GLU A 143 50.76 -12.30 -12.37
N LYS A 144 51.77 -12.73 -13.15
CA LYS A 144 51.75 -12.61 -14.62
C LYS A 144 50.63 -13.43 -15.27
N GLU A 145 50.24 -14.54 -14.66
CA GLU A 145 49.18 -15.41 -15.13
C GLU A 145 47.80 -14.90 -14.69
N ILE A 146 47.70 -14.23 -13.53
CA ILE A 146 46.50 -13.54 -13.08
C ILE A 146 46.03 -12.51 -14.12
N ALA A 147 46.95 -11.67 -14.63
CA ALA A 147 46.61 -10.66 -15.63
C ALA A 147 46.07 -11.29 -16.93
N LYS A 148 46.64 -12.42 -17.36
CA LYS A 148 46.18 -13.18 -18.53
C LYS A 148 44.79 -13.78 -18.31
N GLU A 149 44.55 -14.34 -17.12
CA GLU A 149 43.27 -14.92 -16.74
C GLU A 149 42.17 -13.85 -16.65
N ARG A 150 42.46 -12.70 -16.04
CA ARG A 150 41.57 -11.52 -15.96
C ARG A 150 41.30 -10.86 -17.32
N GLY A 151 42.24 -10.99 -18.26
CA GLY A 151 42.11 -10.52 -19.64
C GLY A 151 41.19 -11.37 -20.53
N LYS A 152 40.70 -12.53 -20.05
CA LYS A 152 39.77 -13.37 -20.80
C LYS A 152 38.44 -12.65 -21.01
N ARG A 153 37.98 -12.64 -22.27
CA ARG A 153 36.75 -11.96 -22.67
C ARG A 153 35.52 -12.78 -22.30
N TRP A 154 34.57 -12.13 -21.64
CA TRP A 154 33.22 -12.66 -21.41
C TRP A 154 32.50 -12.79 -22.74
N HIS A 155 31.87 -13.94 -22.97
CA HIS A 155 31.26 -14.23 -24.25
C HIS A 155 29.75 -14.38 -24.13
N LEU A 156 29.32 -15.05 -23.07
CA LEU A 156 27.93 -15.38 -22.84
C LEU A 156 27.49 -14.72 -21.54
N MET A 157 26.36 -14.02 -21.62
CA MET A 157 25.65 -13.47 -20.47
C MET A 157 24.16 -13.66 -20.72
N TYR A 158 23.54 -14.46 -19.88
CA TYR A 158 22.12 -14.80 -19.97
C TYR A 158 21.39 -14.37 -18.71
N LEU A 159 20.14 -13.90 -18.88
CA LEU A 159 19.22 -13.62 -17.78
C LEU A 159 17.97 -14.50 -17.89
N GLY A 160 17.43 -14.90 -16.73
CA GLY A 160 16.17 -15.64 -16.59
C GLY A 160 16.17 -17.10 -17.08
N GLY A 161 17.24 -17.55 -17.75
CA GLY A 161 17.39 -18.91 -18.25
C GLY A 161 18.55 -19.04 -19.22
N ILE A 162 18.80 -20.25 -19.72
CA ILE A 162 19.81 -20.55 -20.75
C ILE A 162 19.23 -21.46 -21.83
N PRO A 163 19.77 -21.45 -23.06
CA PRO A 163 19.36 -22.40 -24.09
C PRO A 163 19.74 -23.84 -23.72
N ILE A 164 18.79 -24.77 -23.85
CA ILE A 164 18.98 -26.22 -23.73
C ILE A 164 18.66 -26.87 -25.09
N PRO A 165 19.45 -27.84 -25.57
CA PRO A 165 20.62 -28.46 -24.95
C PRO A 165 21.92 -27.80 -25.41
N SER A 166 22.84 -27.53 -24.48
CA SER A 166 24.25 -27.39 -24.85
C SER A 166 25.05 -28.38 -24.02
N LYS A 167 25.73 -29.29 -24.71
CA LYS A 167 26.75 -30.17 -24.14
C LYS A 167 28.06 -29.42 -23.83
N GLU A 168 28.06 -28.09 -23.96
CA GLU A 168 29.26 -27.25 -23.96
C GLU A 168 29.31 -26.24 -22.79
N TRP A 169 28.28 -26.19 -21.94
CA TRP A 169 28.29 -25.31 -20.77
C TRP A 169 29.39 -25.72 -19.79
N LYS A 170 30.17 -24.75 -19.30
CA LYS A 170 31.21 -24.99 -18.29
C LYS A 170 30.65 -25.28 -16.90
N PHE A 171 29.36 -25.01 -16.73
CA PHE A 171 28.59 -25.33 -15.53
C PHE A 171 28.01 -26.74 -15.63
N PRO A 172 27.96 -27.54 -14.54
CA PRO A 172 27.28 -28.83 -14.54
C PRO A 172 25.81 -28.66 -14.95
N SER A 173 25.48 -29.09 -16.17
CA SER A 173 24.21 -28.89 -16.85
C SER A 173 22.97 -29.48 -16.13
N LEU A 174 23.15 -30.19 -15.01
CA LEU A 174 22.07 -30.85 -14.27
C LEU A 174 21.23 -29.93 -13.36
N GLN A 175 21.69 -28.74 -12.95
CA GLN A 175 20.92 -27.89 -12.03
C GLN A 175 19.95 -26.91 -12.72
N PHE A 176 20.21 -26.48 -13.96
CA PHE A 176 19.38 -25.48 -14.65
C PHE A 176 17.93 -25.92 -14.93
N ASN A 177 17.69 -27.23 -15.14
CA ASN A 177 16.33 -27.75 -15.34
C ASN A 177 15.41 -27.52 -14.13
N TYR A 178 15.98 -27.32 -12.93
CA TYR A 178 15.24 -27.07 -11.69
C TYR A 178 14.97 -25.57 -11.43
N PHE A 179 15.75 -24.66 -12.01
CA PHE A 179 15.69 -23.22 -11.71
C PHE A 179 15.10 -22.42 -12.87
N ARG A 180 13.80 -22.60 -13.13
CA ARG A 180 13.07 -21.81 -14.14
C ARG A 180 12.67 -20.47 -13.53
N PHE A 181 13.14 -19.37 -14.10
CA PHE A 181 12.72 -18.06 -13.63
C PHE A 181 11.34 -17.69 -14.17
N TYR A 182 10.47 -17.29 -13.25
CA TYR A 182 9.19 -16.65 -13.55
C TYR A 182 9.23 -15.23 -12.98
N GLY A 183 8.91 -14.23 -13.79
CA GLY A 183 8.95 -12.84 -13.32
C GLY A 183 9.49 -11.89 -14.37
N CYS A 184 10.05 -10.78 -13.89
CA CYS A 184 10.68 -9.78 -14.73
C CYS A 184 12.14 -9.60 -14.34
N ILE A 185 13.02 -9.56 -15.34
CA ILE A 185 14.43 -9.20 -15.15
C ILE A 185 14.78 -8.12 -16.18
N GLY A 186 15.54 -7.12 -15.76
CA GLY A 186 15.97 -6.04 -16.62
C GLY A 186 17.11 -5.25 -16.05
N ASN A 187 17.42 -4.14 -16.72
CA ASN A 187 18.42 -3.18 -16.25
C ASN A 187 19.80 -3.77 -15.99
N LEU A 188 20.27 -4.69 -16.84
CA LEU A 188 21.65 -5.16 -16.74
C LEU A 188 22.61 -4.00 -17.04
N MET A 189 23.37 -3.58 -16.04
CA MET A 189 24.34 -2.51 -16.07
C MET A 189 25.74 -3.07 -15.83
N TYR A 190 26.74 -2.43 -16.45
CA TYR A 190 28.15 -2.71 -16.24
C TYR A 190 28.88 -1.44 -15.86
N GLN A 191 29.77 -1.53 -14.88
CA GLN A 191 30.61 -0.44 -14.41
C GLN A 191 32.05 -0.92 -14.27
N LYS A 192 32.97 -0.36 -15.06
CA LYS A 192 34.39 -0.69 -15.00
C LYS A 192 35.10 0.28 -14.06
N GLY A 193 35.60 -0.20 -12.91
CA GLY A 193 36.22 0.63 -11.88
C GLY A 193 35.36 1.85 -11.53
N ILE A 194 35.92 3.04 -11.74
CA ILE A 194 35.29 4.35 -11.45
C ILE A 194 34.62 4.97 -12.70
N GLU A 195 34.61 4.26 -13.83
CA GLU A 195 33.93 4.72 -15.05
C GLU A 195 32.42 4.74 -14.87
N LYS A 196 31.71 5.48 -15.73
CA LYS A 196 30.24 5.55 -15.68
C LYS A 196 29.62 4.19 -16.04
N ALA A 197 28.64 3.75 -15.24
CA ALA A 197 27.87 2.56 -15.55
C ALA A 197 27.11 2.69 -16.89
N PHE A 198 27.13 1.65 -17.72
CA PHE A 198 26.43 1.60 -18.99
C PHE A 198 25.52 0.37 -19.07
N ARG A 199 24.43 0.48 -19.84
CA ARG A 199 23.45 -0.60 -20.00
C ARG A 199 23.98 -1.65 -20.98
N ALA A 200 23.85 -2.92 -20.62
CA ALA A 200 24.14 -4.03 -21.50
C ALA A 200 23.19 -4.04 -22.70
N LYS A 201 23.74 -4.27 -23.89
CA LYS A 201 22.97 -4.39 -25.12
C LYS A 201 22.37 -5.79 -25.24
N LEU A 202 21.06 -5.87 -25.42
CA LEU A 202 20.35 -7.13 -25.67
C LEU A 202 20.74 -7.67 -27.04
N LYS A 203 21.22 -8.91 -27.09
CA LYS A 203 21.62 -9.61 -28.32
C LYS A 203 20.50 -10.49 -28.86
N GLU A 204 19.90 -11.30 -27.99
CA GLU A 204 18.87 -12.27 -28.36
C GLU A 204 17.86 -12.39 -27.23
N LYS A 205 16.62 -12.75 -27.57
CA LYS A 205 15.55 -13.00 -26.62
C LYS A 205 14.66 -14.13 -27.14
N VAL A 206 14.31 -15.09 -26.29
CA VAL A 206 13.50 -16.26 -26.67
C VAL A 206 12.41 -16.46 -25.63
N LEU A 207 11.15 -16.55 -26.09
CA LEU A 207 9.96 -16.76 -25.25
C LEU A 207 9.79 -15.73 -24.11
N VAL A 208 10.28 -14.51 -24.31
CA VAL A 208 10.12 -13.39 -23.37
C VAL A 208 9.30 -12.25 -23.98
N LYS A 209 8.54 -11.55 -23.14
CA LYS A 209 7.77 -10.36 -23.54
C LYS A 209 8.50 -9.09 -23.11
N HIS A 210 8.30 -7.99 -23.84
CA HIS A 210 8.82 -6.69 -23.43
C HIS A 210 8.07 -6.16 -22.20
N GLY A 211 8.83 -5.63 -21.25
CA GLY A 211 8.33 -4.98 -20.05
C GLY A 211 7.73 -5.95 -19.02
N CYS A 212 7.93 -5.62 -17.76
CA CYS A 212 6.83 -5.72 -16.79
C CYS A 212 5.97 -4.48 -17.00
N GLU A 213 5.08 -4.49 -18.00
CA GLU A 213 4.10 -3.41 -18.14
C GLU A 213 3.28 -3.39 -16.86
N ASN A 214 3.27 -2.24 -16.17
CA ASN A 214 2.38 -2.05 -15.04
C ASN A 214 0.95 -2.23 -15.55
N ALA A 215 0.31 -3.34 -15.17
CA ALA A 215 -1.01 -3.72 -15.59
C ALA A 215 -2.07 -2.70 -15.13
N CYS A 216 -1.75 -1.84 -14.17
CA CYS A 216 -2.62 -0.75 -13.73
C CYS A 216 -2.54 0.51 -14.60
N ILE A 217 -1.47 0.69 -15.38
CA ILE A 217 -1.28 1.87 -16.22
C ILE A 217 -1.52 1.47 -17.68
N SER A 218 -2.73 1.73 -18.19
CA SER A 218 -3.00 1.61 -19.62
C SER A 218 -2.43 2.84 -20.35
N ARG A 219 -1.71 2.63 -21.46
CA ARG A 219 -1.18 3.72 -22.30
C ARG A 219 -2.27 4.51 -23.03
N THR A 220 -3.52 4.04 -23.02
CA THR A 220 -4.59 4.57 -23.87
C THR A 220 -5.90 4.97 -23.17
N GLN A 221 -6.08 4.78 -21.85
CA GLN A 221 -7.29 5.27 -21.15
C GLN A 221 -7.19 5.14 -19.61
N SER A 222 -8.12 5.81 -18.92
CA SER A 222 -8.48 5.75 -17.49
C SER A 222 -8.18 4.40 -16.81
N SER A 223 -7.86 4.43 -15.51
CA SER A 223 -7.48 3.26 -14.69
C SER A 223 -8.30 2.02 -15.02
N ARG A 224 -7.65 0.86 -15.12
CA ARG A 224 -8.35 -0.41 -15.43
C ARG A 224 -9.42 -0.78 -14.40
N CYS A 225 -9.29 -0.26 -13.19
CA CYS A 225 -10.30 -0.32 -12.14
C CYS A 225 -11.20 0.93 -12.24
N ARG A 226 -12.51 0.71 -12.29
CA ARG A 226 -13.53 1.76 -12.33
C ARG A 226 -13.92 2.19 -10.91
N ASN A 227 -14.71 3.26 -10.81
CA ASN A 227 -15.34 3.73 -9.57
C ASN A 227 -14.36 3.87 -8.39
N ASP A 228 -13.21 4.50 -8.63
CA ASP A 228 -12.14 4.72 -7.66
C ASP A 228 -11.54 3.44 -7.04
N GLY A 229 -11.76 2.29 -7.68
CA GLY A 229 -11.11 1.03 -7.31
C GLY A 229 -9.59 1.14 -7.41
N LYS A 230 -8.89 0.65 -6.37
CA LYS A 230 -7.44 0.69 -6.31
C LYS A 230 -6.87 -0.46 -7.12
N CYS A 231 -6.10 -0.12 -8.17
CA CYS A 231 -5.45 -1.14 -8.97
C CYS A 231 -4.16 -1.65 -8.30
N ILE A 232 -4.05 -2.96 -8.19
CA ILE A 232 -2.89 -3.68 -7.68
C ILE A 232 -2.23 -4.39 -8.87
N ASP A 233 -0.99 -4.02 -9.16
CA ASP A 233 -0.22 -4.54 -10.29
C ASP A 233 0.45 -5.87 -9.93
N HIS A 234 0.24 -6.89 -10.75
CA HIS A 234 0.97 -8.16 -10.69
C HIS A 234 1.72 -8.41 -11.99
N ILE A 235 2.73 -9.28 -11.97
CA ILE A 235 3.61 -9.57 -13.13
C ILE A 235 2.85 -9.94 -14.43
N LYS A 236 1.69 -10.60 -14.32
CA LYS A 236 0.84 -11.00 -15.47
C LYS A 236 -0.54 -10.37 -15.49
N THR A 237 -1.07 -10.08 -14.33
CA THR A 237 -2.46 -9.72 -14.11
C THR A 237 -2.51 -8.41 -13.32
N PHE A 238 -3.70 -7.92 -13.11
CA PHE A 238 -3.96 -6.91 -12.11
C PHE A 238 -5.16 -7.37 -11.31
N GLU A 239 -5.24 -6.85 -10.10
CA GLU A 239 -6.40 -6.97 -9.24
C GLU A 239 -6.95 -5.57 -8.99
N CYS A 240 -8.27 -5.46 -8.96
CA CYS A 240 -8.93 -4.24 -8.54
C CYS A 240 -9.47 -4.45 -7.14
N ASP A 241 -8.90 -3.72 -6.18
CA ASP A 241 -9.46 -3.61 -4.86
C ASP A 241 -10.65 -2.65 -4.91
N CYS A 242 -11.85 -3.23 -4.83
CA CYS A 242 -13.12 -2.51 -4.88
C CYS A 242 -13.69 -2.21 -3.48
N GLU A 243 -12.95 -2.53 -2.42
CA GLU A 243 -13.43 -2.36 -1.05
C GLU A 243 -13.85 -0.90 -0.83
N GLY A 244 -15.07 -0.72 -0.28
CA GLY A 244 -15.73 0.54 0.04
C GLY A 244 -16.00 1.51 -1.11
N THR A 245 -15.73 1.12 -2.36
CA THR A 245 -16.16 1.87 -3.56
C THR A 245 -17.67 1.84 -3.79
N GLY A 246 -18.38 0.88 -3.17
CA GLY A 246 -19.78 0.58 -3.48
C GLY A 246 -19.97 -0.28 -4.73
N TYR A 247 -18.88 -0.72 -5.36
CA TYR A 247 -18.84 -1.56 -6.54
C TYR A 247 -18.02 -2.83 -6.28
N GLU A 248 -18.22 -3.84 -7.11
CA GLU A 248 -17.59 -5.15 -7.07
C GLU A 248 -17.32 -5.66 -8.49
N GLY A 249 -16.87 -6.91 -8.57
CA GLY A 249 -16.45 -7.53 -9.82
C GLY A 249 -14.98 -7.24 -10.13
N LYS A 250 -14.49 -7.87 -11.20
CA LYS A 250 -13.07 -7.85 -11.57
C LYS A 250 -12.51 -6.45 -11.84
N TYR A 251 -13.37 -5.52 -12.25
CA TYR A 251 -13.00 -4.16 -12.63
C TYR A 251 -13.68 -3.08 -11.79
N CYS A 252 -14.32 -3.45 -10.67
CA CYS A 252 -15.15 -2.56 -9.84
C CYS A 252 -16.23 -1.83 -10.65
N ASP A 253 -16.83 -2.52 -11.62
CA ASP A 253 -17.82 -1.98 -12.57
C ASP A 253 -19.24 -2.44 -12.26
N GLN A 254 -19.41 -3.43 -11.38
CA GLN A 254 -20.71 -3.95 -10.97
C GLN A 254 -21.12 -3.31 -9.66
N GLU A 255 -22.36 -2.86 -9.52
CA GLU A 255 -22.80 -2.29 -8.24
C GLU A 255 -22.93 -3.38 -7.17
N SER A 256 -22.36 -3.14 -5.99
CA SER A 256 -22.43 -4.07 -4.88
C SER A 256 -23.80 -4.16 -4.24
N SER A 257 -24.11 -5.35 -3.73
CA SER A 257 -25.32 -5.64 -2.95
C SER A 257 -25.53 -4.63 -1.81
N MET A 258 -26.73 -4.03 -1.79
CA MET A 258 -27.16 -3.02 -0.82
C MET A 258 -28.51 -3.43 -0.22
N VAL A 259 -28.69 -3.21 1.08
CA VAL A 259 -29.97 -3.40 1.76
C VAL A 259 -30.42 -2.10 2.42
N PHE A 260 -31.73 -1.90 2.49
CA PHE A 260 -32.32 -0.85 3.31
C PHE A 260 -32.87 -1.45 4.60
N ILE A 261 -32.32 -1.01 5.74
CA ILE A 261 -32.77 -1.39 7.08
C ILE A 261 -33.64 -0.25 7.61
N ASN A 262 -34.85 -0.57 8.10
CA ASN A 262 -35.84 0.45 8.50
C ASN A 262 -35.98 0.62 10.03
N GLY A 263 -35.10 -0.01 10.83
CA GLY A 263 -35.18 -0.01 12.29
C GLY A 263 -36.09 -1.09 12.90
N SER A 264 -36.86 -1.82 12.11
CA SER A 264 -37.66 -2.98 12.56
C SER A 264 -37.11 -4.33 12.06
N THR A 265 -36.23 -4.28 11.06
CA THR A 265 -35.64 -5.44 10.39
C THR A 265 -34.20 -5.64 10.82
N TYR A 266 -33.73 -6.88 10.83
CA TYR A 266 -32.32 -7.21 11.06
C TYR A 266 -31.98 -8.55 10.41
N ILE A 267 -30.69 -8.84 10.27
CA ILE A 267 -30.17 -10.08 9.71
C ILE A 267 -29.42 -10.82 10.80
N THR A 268 -29.57 -12.14 10.84
CA THR A 268 -28.79 -13.01 11.72
C THR A 268 -27.84 -13.87 10.91
N TYR A 269 -26.59 -13.96 11.34
CA TYR A 269 -25.61 -14.94 10.89
C TYR A 269 -25.30 -15.91 12.03
N THR A 270 -25.50 -17.21 11.79
CA THR A 270 -25.22 -18.29 12.73
C THR A 270 -24.22 -19.25 12.09
N PRO A 271 -22.99 -19.39 12.64
CA PRO A 271 -21.99 -20.30 12.09
C PRO A 271 -22.45 -21.76 12.19
N ASN A 272 -21.90 -22.62 11.32
CA ASN A 272 -22.27 -24.03 11.29
C ASN A 272 -21.96 -24.74 12.62
N GLN A 273 -22.96 -25.41 13.20
CA GLN A 273 -22.87 -26.08 14.49
C GLN A 273 -21.84 -27.23 14.51
N THR A 274 -21.54 -27.86 13.38
CA THR A 274 -20.60 -29.01 13.34
C THR A 274 -19.13 -28.60 13.43
N ASN A 275 -18.78 -27.41 12.94
CA ASN A 275 -17.44 -26.84 13.11
C ASN A 275 -17.50 -25.30 13.13
N PRO A 276 -18.00 -24.72 14.22
CA PRO A 276 -18.34 -23.31 14.23
C PRO A 276 -17.08 -22.42 14.23
N TYR A 277 -15.92 -22.96 14.59
CA TYR A 277 -14.62 -22.26 14.56
C TYR A 277 -14.01 -22.16 13.16
N ALA A 278 -14.50 -22.93 12.18
CA ALA A 278 -14.13 -22.75 10.77
C ALA A 278 -14.80 -21.52 10.13
N ASP A 279 -15.98 -21.15 10.63
CA ASP A 279 -16.83 -20.10 10.06
C ASP A 279 -16.60 -18.72 10.68
N TRP A 280 -16.07 -18.67 11.91
CA TRP A 280 -15.79 -17.44 12.65
C TRP A 280 -14.65 -17.66 13.64
N SER A 281 -13.60 -16.84 13.51
CA SER A 281 -12.47 -16.80 14.41
C SER A 281 -12.76 -16.06 15.72
N MET A 282 -12.48 -16.70 16.85
CA MET A 282 -12.62 -16.06 18.17
C MET A 282 -11.46 -15.13 18.52
N LYS A 283 -10.37 -15.14 17.75
CA LYS A 283 -9.14 -14.38 18.06
C LYS A 283 -8.85 -13.29 17.04
N VAL A 284 -9.32 -13.43 15.81
CA VAL A 284 -9.14 -12.45 14.75
C VAL A 284 -10.52 -12.15 14.20
N ASN A 285 -10.93 -10.88 14.15
CA ASN A 285 -12.22 -10.51 13.58
C ASN A 285 -11.98 -9.35 12.62
N GLN A 286 -12.37 -9.53 11.36
CA GLN A 286 -12.37 -8.47 10.35
C GLN A 286 -13.80 -8.19 9.93
N LEU A 287 -14.19 -6.92 9.95
CA LEU A 287 -15.51 -6.49 9.51
C LEU A 287 -15.34 -5.19 8.73
N SER A 288 -15.96 -5.09 7.57
CA SER A 288 -16.12 -3.81 6.88
C SER A 288 -17.51 -3.66 6.28
N PHE A 289 -17.99 -2.42 6.22
CA PHE A 289 -19.26 -2.10 5.59
C PHE A 289 -19.30 -0.64 5.18
N ARG A 290 -20.09 -0.35 4.14
CA ARG A 290 -20.45 0.99 3.73
C ARG A 290 -21.87 1.31 4.21
N MET A 291 -22.08 2.49 4.78
CA MET A 291 -23.38 2.86 5.33
C MET A 291 -23.80 4.30 5.00
N VAL A 292 -25.11 4.50 4.96
CA VAL A 292 -25.77 5.81 5.04
C VAL A 292 -26.81 5.73 6.14
N ALA A 293 -26.61 6.45 7.23
CA ALA A 293 -27.49 6.41 8.39
C ALA A 293 -28.62 7.45 8.27
N LYS A 294 -29.88 7.05 8.52
CA LYS A 294 -31.02 7.99 8.58
C LYS A 294 -31.34 8.46 10.00
N ASN A 295 -30.76 7.82 11.01
CA ASN A 295 -30.94 8.19 12.41
C ASN A 295 -29.57 8.37 13.07
N PRO A 296 -29.39 9.38 13.95
CA PRO A 296 -28.15 9.53 14.69
C PRO A 296 -27.88 8.40 15.69
N ASN A 297 -28.88 7.58 16.01
CA ASN A 297 -28.74 6.44 16.90
C ASN A 297 -29.19 5.14 16.20
N GLY A 298 -28.37 4.09 16.29
CA GLY A 298 -28.74 2.78 15.73
C GLY A 298 -27.65 1.73 15.88
N ILE A 299 -28.04 0.52 16.27
CA ILE A 299 -27.15 -0.64 16.38
C ILE A 299 -26.90 -1.22 14.98
N VAL A 300 -25.64 -1.26 14.55
CA VAL A 300 -25.24 -1.78 13.23
C VAL A 300 -24.86 -3.25 13.30
N LEU A 301 -24.06 -3.65 14.30
CA LEU A 301 -23.69 -5.04 14.53
C LEU A 301 -23.67 -5.33 16.04
N TYR A 302 -24.22 -6.46 16.43
CA TYR A 302 -24.06 -7.01 17.77
C TYR A 302 -23.73 -8.50 17.73
N MET A 303 -22.72 -8.88 18.52
CA MET A 303 -22.28 -10.25 18.75
C MET A 303 -21.94 -10.34 20.22
N GLY A 304 -22.57 -11.20 21.00
CA GLY A 304 -22.25 -11.23 22.42
C GLY A 304 -23.16 -12.08 23.29
N ASP A 305 -22.64 -12.38 24.47
CA ASP A 305 -23.37 -13.04 25.55
C ASP A 305 -23.88 -12.01 26.56
N ARG A 306 -24.83 -11.17 26.10
CA ARG A 306 -25.46 -10.09 26.87
C ARG A 306 -24.45 -9.15 27.52
N GLU A 307 -24.05 -9.39 28.77
CA GLU A 307 -23.16 -8.54 29.58
C GLU A 307 -21.72 -9.07 29.72
N ALA A 308 -21.44 -10.26 29.20
CA ALA A 308 -20.10 -10.85 29.23
C ALA A 308 -19.31 -10.45 27.96
N ASP A 309 -18.79 -11.45 27.26
CA ASP A 309 -18.05 -11.30 26.02
C ASP A 309 -18.96 -10.73 24.94
N HIS A 310 -18.58 -9.60 24.37
CA HIS A 310 -19.37 -8.94 23.33
C HIS A 310 -18.52 -8.10 22.39
N PHE A 311 -19.13 -7.80 21.24
CA PHE A 311 -18.63 -6.97 20.17
C PHE A 311 -19.82 -6.23 19.58
N LEU A 312 -19.89 -4.92 19.84
CA LEU A 312 -21.03 -4.07 19.51
C LEU A 312 -20.54 -2.86 18.72
N ILE A 313 -21.13 -2.63 17.55
CA ILE A 313 -20.95 -1.40 16.76
C ILE A 313 -22.31 -0.71 16.68
N GLU A 314 -22.33 0.55 17.08
CA GLU A 314 -23.54 1.36 17.11
C GLU A 314 -23.24 2.83 16.80
N LEU A 315 -24.25 3.54 16.30
CA LEU A 315 -24.24 5.00 16.20
C LEU A 315 -24.80 5.59 17.49
N VAL A 316 -24.07 6.50 18.13
CA VAL A 316 -24.53 7.24 19.31
C VAL A 316 -24.37 8.72 19.03
N ASN A 317 -25.48 9.45 18.95
CA ASN A 317 -25.49 10.88 18.60
C ASN A 317 -24.69 11.17 17.32
N ALA A 318 -24.89 10.34 16.30
CA ALA A 318 -24.20 10.35 15.01
C ALA A 318 -22.69 10.05 15.07
N ALA A 319 -22.11 9.68 16.20
CA ALA A 319 -20.74 9.16 16.28
C ALA A 319 -20.72 7.63 16.22
N ILE A 320 -19.73 7.04 15.55
CA ILE A 320 -19.53 5.58 15.58
C ILE A 320 -18.93 5.21 16.92
N ARG A 321 -19.54 4.25 17.60
CA ARG A 321 -19.07 3.68 18.85
C ARG A 321 -18.90 2.17 18.70
N LEU A 322 -17.71 1.69 19.05
CA LEU A 322 -17.35 0.28 19.16
C LEU A 322 -17.14 -0.07 20.64
N SER A 323 -17.81 -1.13 21.09
CA SER A 323 -17.66 -1.71 22.43
C SER A 323 -17.24 -3.17 22.30
N VAL A 324 -16.09 -3.52 22.88
CA VAL A 324 -15.55 -4.89 22.84
C VAL A 324 -15.20 -5.35 24.25
N ASN A 325 -15.71 -6.51 24.66
CA ASN A 325 -15.33 -7.19 25.90
C ASN A 325 -14.95 -8.64 25.58
N LEU A 326 -13.81 -9.08 26.10
CA LEU A 326 -13.28 -10.44 25.96
C LEU A 326 -13.20 -11.16 27.32
N GLY A 327 -13.98 -10.69 28.30
CA GLY A 327 -14.03 -11.19 29.68
C GLY A 327 -13.11 -10.45 30.65
N GLY A 328 -12.19 -9.62 30.14
CA GLY A 328 -11.25 -8.81 30.93
C GLY A 328 -11.72 -7.38 31.24
N GLY A 329 -12.87 -6.97 30.72
CA GLY A 329 -13.42 -5.61 30.79
C GLY A 329 -13.69 -5.00 29.42
N SER A 330 -14.52 -3.97 29.38
CA SER A 330 -14.97 -3.34 28.12
C SER A 330 -13.99 -2.29 27.61
N LEU A 331 -13.53 -2.47 26.37
CA LEU A 331 -12.89 -1.44 25.57
C LEU A 331 -13.96 -0.65 24.80
N ILE A 332 -13.94 0.68 24.92
CA ILE A 332 -14.80 1.58 24.13
C ILE A 332 -13.93 2.44 23.22
N LEU A 333 -14.20 2.37 21.91
CA LEU A 333 -13.69 3.33 20.92
C LEU A 333 -14.87 4.13 20.38
N GLN A 334 -14.78 5.46 20.42
CA GLN A 334 -15.84 6.34 19.91
C GLN A 334 -15.23 7.42 19.03
N SER A 335 -15.76 7.59 17.82
CA SER A 335 -15.28 8.60 16.90
C SER A 335 -15.37 9.99 17.52
N ASN A 336 -14.31 10.78 17.37
CA ASN A 336 -14.25 12.18 17.80
C ASN A 336 -15.07 13.12 16.90
N VAL A 337 -15.58 12.60 15.78
CA VAL A 337 -16.45 13.30 14.84
C VAL A 337 -17.85 12.71 14.85
N THR A 338 -18.83 13.57 14.57
CA THR A 338 -20.20 13.17 14.26
C THR A 338 -20.33 13.05 12.75
N LEU A 339 -20.99 11.98 12.30
CA LEU A 339 -21.19 11.68 10.89
C LEU A 339 -22.36 12.49 10.33
N ASN A 340 -22.24 12.87 9.06
CA ASN A 340 -23.34 13.44 8.31
C ASN A 340 -24.29 12.32 7.86
N MET A 341 -25.52 12.32 8.37
CA MET A 341 -26.56 11.34 8.00
C MET A 341 -26.90 11.32 6.50
N SER A 342 -26.49 12.34 5.75
CA SER A 342 -26.68 12.43 4.31
C SER A 342 -25.42 12.07 3.49
N ALA A 343 -24.50 11.26 4.02
CA ALA A 343 -23.28 10.88 3.31
C ALA A 343 -22.95 9.39 3.49
N TYR A 344 -22.19 8.86 2.54
CA TYR A 344 -21.60 7.53 2.67
C TYR A 344 -20.41 7.54 3.61
N TYR A 345 -20.34 6.53 4.46
CA TYR A 345 -19.17 6.22 5.25
C TYR A 345 -18.80 4.76 5.07
N TRP A 346 -17.54 4.50 4.80
CA TRP A 346 -16.95 3.19 4.93
C TRP A 346 -16.38 3.03 6.34
N VAL A 347 -16.68 1.91 6.97
CA VAL A 347 -16.28 1.59 8.34
C VAL A 347 -15.62 0.23 8.31
N GLN A 348 -14.41 0.14 8.85
CA GLN A 348 -13.71 -1.12 9.05
C GLN A 348 -13.32 -1.27 10.51
N VAL A 349 -13.55 -2.47 11.04
CA VAL A 349 -13.05 -2.88 12.34
C VAL A 349 -12.19 -4.11 12.18
N THR A 350 -10.94 -4.03 12.64
CA THR A 350 -10.01 -5.14 12.66
C THR A 350 -9.59 -5.42 14.09
N ARG A 351 -9.83 -6.64 14.56
CA ARG A 351 -9.32 -7.13 15.84
C ARG A 351 -8.35 -8.26 15.60
N ARG A 352 -7.16 -8.17 16.20
CA ARG A 352 -6.17 -9.25 16.29
C ARG A 352 -5.84 -9.47 17.77
N GLN A 353 -6.36 -10.55 18.32
CA GLN A 353 -6.34 -10.86 19.74
C GLN A 353 -6.92 -9.68 20.55
N ARG A 354 -6.12 -9.04 21.41
CA ARG A 354 -6.55 -7.89 22.21
C ARG A 354 -6.47 -6.57 21.47
N LYS A 355 -5.74 -6.49 20.35
CA LYS A 355 -5.57 -5.26 19.58
C LYS A 355 -6.79 -5.03 18.70
N VAL A 356 -7.41 -3.87 18.84
CA VAL A 356 -8.60 -3.45 18.08
C VAL A 356 -8.28 -2.16 17.35
N LEU A 357 -8.64 -2.11 16.07
CA LEU A 357 -8.54 -0.96 15.18
C LEU A 357 -9.94 -0.65 14.63
N LEU A 358 -10.39 0.59 14.79
CA LEU A 358 -11.56 1.15 14.12
C LEU A 358 -11.07 2.21 13.13
N ASP A 359 -11.45 2.05 11.87
CA ASP A 359 -11.11 2.92 10.76
C ASP A 359 -12.39 3.38 10.05
N ILE A 360 -12.47 4.67 9.75
CA ILE A 360 -13.57 5.31 9.02
C ILE A 360 -12.97 6.04 7.82
N ASN A 361 -13.50 5.76 6.63
CA ASN A 361 -13.07 6.33 5.35
C ASN A 361 -11.56 6.26 5.13
N TYR A 362 -10.95 5.08 5.30
CA TYR A 362 -9.54 4.80 4.99
C TYR A 362 -8.53 5.75 5.64
N GLY A 363 -8.66 5.95 6.96
CA GLY A 363 -7.74 6.74 7.77
C GLY A 363 -8.20 8.16 8.07
N TRP A 364 -9.37 8.58 7.56
CA TRP A 364 -9.95 9.88 7.94
C TRP A 364 -10.15 9.98 9.46
N VAL A 365 -10.68 8.91 10.06
CA VAL A 365 -10.70 8.72 11.50
C VAL A 365 -10.20 7.32 11.81
N GLN A 366 -9.10 7.24 12.55
CA GLN A 366 -8.50 5.99 12.93
C GLN A 366 -8.28 5.97 14.45
N MET A 367 -8.72 4.89 15.10
CA MET A 367 -8.56 4.69 16.53
C MET A 367 -8.09 3.27 16.80
N GLN A 368 -7.08 3.14 17.65
CA GLN A 368 -6.53 1.85 18.03
C GLN A 368 -6.37 1.76 19.54
N ALA A 369 -6.71 0.60 20.11
CA ALA A 369 -6.50 0.32 21.51
C ALA A 369 -6.35 -1.20 21.75
N GLU A 370 -5.99 -1.56 22.99
CA GLU A 370 -6.01 -2.95 23.45
C GLU A 370 -7.11 -3.17 24.49
N THR A 371 -7.79 -4.32 24.41
CA THR A 371 -8.79 -4.70 25.40
C THR A 371 -8.15 -4.93 26.78
N PRO A 372 -8.81 -4.50 27.87
CA PRO A 372 -8.34 -4.75 29.24
C PRO A 372 -8.19 -6.25 29.56
N GLY A 373 -7.32 -6.56 30.53
CA GLY A 373 -7.07 -7.93 30.99
C GLY A 373 -6.16 -8.75 30.07
N SER A 374 -6.03 -10.05 30.37
CA SER A 374 -5.16 -11.00 29.67
C SER A 374 -5.88 -11.86 28.62
N LEU A 375 -7.21 -11.88 28.65
CA LEU A 375 -8.03 -12.66 27.73
C LEU A 375 -8.02 -12.04 26.33
N SER A 376 -8.01 -12.89 25.31
CA SER A 376 -7.87 -12.49 23.89
C SER A 376 -8.89 -13.14 22.95
N SER A 377 -9.72 -14.03 23.49
CA SER A 377 -10.73 -14.78 22.76
C SER A 377 -12.10 -14.14 23.02
N LEU A 378 -12.92 -14.00 21.98
CA LEU A 378 -14.33 -13.64 22.10
C LEU A 378 -15.11 -14.95 22.26
N ASP A 379 -15.43 -15.33 23.50
CA ASP A 379 -16.04 -16.62 23.82
C ASP A 379 -17.56 -16.51 23.98
N LEU A 380 -18.26 -16.82 22.89
CA LEU A 380 -19.71 -16.79 22.84
C LEU A 380 -20.28 -18.17 23.16
N LYS A 381 -21.08 -18.26 24.23
CA LYS A 381 -21.64 -19.51 24.74
C LYS A 381 -22.90 -19.92 24.00
N GLY A 382 -23.02 -21.21 23.66
CA GLY A 382 -24.27 -21.85 23.20
C GLY A 382 -25.03 -21.03 22.15
N ASP A 383 -26.27 -20.70 22.45
CA ASP A 383 -27.19 -19.95 21.58
C ASP A 383 -26.80 -18.47 21.36
N SER A 384 -25.82 -17.94 22.11
CA SER A 384 -25.30 -16.57 21.96
C SER A 384 -24.32 -16.43 20.78
N ARG A 385 -23.99 -17.54 20.09
CA ARG A 385 -23.12 -17.52 18.89
C ARG A 385 -23.89 -17.09 17.64
N VAL A 386 -24.44 -15.89 17.68
CA VAL A 386 -25.19 -15.28 16.59
C VAL A 386 -24.70 -13.85 16.39
N ALA A 387 -24.46 -13.47 15.14
CA ALA A 387 -24.20 -12.09 14.76
C ALA A 387 -25.50 -11.43 14.27
N TYR A 388 -25.85 -10.32 14.89
CA TYR A 388 -27.05 -9.53 14.60
C TYR A 388 -26.66 -8.26 13.84
N ILE A 389 -27.12 -8.13 12.59
CA ILE A 389 -26.73 -7.06 11.65
C ILE A 389 -27.93 -6.17 11.36
N GLY A 390 -27.73 -4.86 11.41
CA GLY A 390 -28.80 -3.85 11.28
C GLY A 390 -29.62 -3.63 12.56
N GLY A 391 -29.30 -4.35 13.63
CA GLY A 391 -30.02 -4.34 14.90
C GLY A 391 -30.27 -5.77 15.39
N GLY A 392 -31.13 -5.93 16.40
CA GLY A 392 -31.51 -7.25 16.89
C GLY A 392 -32.68 -7.19 17.88
N PRO A 393 -33.03 -8.32 18.52
CA PRO A 393 -34.07 -8.37 19.54
C PRO A 393 -33.75 -7.43 20.71
N GLY A 394 -34.72 -6.60 21.11
CA GLY A 394 -34.51 -5.57 22.13
C GLY A 394 -34.01 -6.14 23.46
N ASN A 395 -34.53 -7.29 23.89
CA ASN A 395 -34.11 -7.99 25.11
C ASN A 395 -32.67 -8.53 25.07
N ILE A 396 -32.10 -8.71 23.88
CA ILE A 396 -30.73 -9.21 23.70
C ILE A 396 -29.75 -8.04 23.59
N VAL A 397 -30.08 -7.03 22.77
CA VAL A 397 -29.11 -6.00 22.37
C VAL A 397 -29.24 -4.70 23.17
N SER A 398 -30.44 -4.37 23.66
CA SER A 398 -30.68 -3.09 24.35
C SER A 398 -30.02 -2.93 25.72
N PRO A 399 -29.72 -3.99 26.52
CA PRO A 399 -29.06 -3.82 27.82
C PRO A 399 -27.67 -3.17 27.73
N LEU A 400 -26.90 -3.45 26.67
CA LEU A 400 -25.58 -2.86 26.45
C LEU A 400 -25.58 -1.62 25.55
N SER A 401 -26.55 -1.53 24.63
CA SER A 401 -26.59 -0.47 23.63
C SER A 401 -26.97 0.88 24.23
N LEU A 402 -26.16 1.89 23.93
CA LEU A 402 -26.51 3.28 24.23
C LEU A 402 -27.52 3.84 23.23
N SER A 403 -27.51 3.36 21.99
CA SER A 403 -28.47 3.76 20.96
C SER A 403 -29.90 3.34 21.28
N LYS A 404 -30.06 2.20 21.97
CA LYS A 404 -31.35 1.58 22.37
C LYS A 404 -32.33 1.36 21.20
N ARG A 405 -31.82 1.35 19.97
CA ARG A 405 -32.59 1.29 18.73
C ARG A 405 -31.79 0.55 17.67
N ASN A 406 -32.50 -0.19 16.82
CA ASN A 406 -31.91 -0.80 15.64
C ASN A 406 -31.52 0.26 14.61
N PHE A 407 -30.57 -0.08 13.75
CA PHE A 407 -30.12 0.81 12.69
C PHE A 407 -31.26 1.10 11.70
N SER A 408 -31.28 2.32 11.18
CA SER A 408 -32.17 2.72 10.09
C SER A 408 -31.36 3.47 9.06
N GLY A 409 -31.33 2.98 7.83
CA GLY A 409 -30.46 3.48 6.78
C GLY A 409 -30.12 2.42 5.73
N PHE A 410 -29.11 2.71 4.93
CA PHE A 410 -28.58 1.79 3.92
C PHE A 410 -27.30 1.16 4.43
N LEU A 411 -27.17 -0.15 4.22
CA LEU A 411 -25.92 -0.88 4.40
C LEU A 411 -25.55 -1.51 3.05
N GLN A 412 -24.27 -1.43 2.69
CA GLN A 412 -23.72 -1.96 1.44
C GLN A 412 -22.35 -2.58 1.72
N GLN A 413 -21.93 -3.55 0.89
CA GLN A 413 -20.60 -4.20 1.01
C GLN A 413 -20.30 -4.66 2.45
N PHE A 414 -21.27 -5.30 3.11
CA PHE A 414 -21.09 -5.77 4.47
C PHE A 414 -20.32 -7.08 4.46
N VAL A 415 -19.01 -6.99 4.67
CA VAL A 415 -18.08 -8.11 4.74
C VAL A 415 -17.80 -8.43 6.19
N PHE A 416 -18.13 -9.65 6.60
CA PHE A 416 -17.77 -10.18 7.92
C PHE A 416 -16.81 -11.35 7.72
N GLU A 417 -15.61 -11.19 8.26
CA GLU A 417 -14.41 -11.98 7.98
C GLU A 417 -14.09 -12.00 6.47
N GLU A 418 -14.53 -13.03 5.76
CA GLU A 418 -14.34 -13.20 4.32
C GLU A 418 -15.68 -13.37 3.58
N ILE A 419 -16.81 -13.13 4.27
CA ILE A 419 -18.15 -13.37 3.73
C ILE A 419 -18.87 -12.04 3.49
N ASN A 420 -19.26 -11.80 2.23
CA ASN A 420 -20.23 -10.74 1.90
C ASN A 420 -21.64 -11.20 2.31
N VAL A 421 -22.14 -10.64 3.41
CA VAL A 421 -23.40 -11.06 4.03
C VAL A 421 -24.60 -10.81 3.12
N PHE A 422 -24.60 -9.72 2.37
CA PHE A 422 -25.77 -9.36 1.55
C PHE A 422 -25.90 -10.19 0.29
N ASP A 423 -24.81 -10.74 -0.25
CA ASP A 423 -24.91 -11.71 -1.33
C ASP A 423 -25.63 -12.99 -0.88
N LYS A 424 -25.44 -13.40 0.37
CA LYS A 424 -26.10 -14.58 0.97
C LYS A 424 -27.59 -14.36 1.27
N ILE A 425 -28.02 -13.11 1.46
CA ILE A 425 -29.43 -12.80 1.71
C ILE A 425 -30.19 -12.37 0.46
N LEU A 426 -29.53 -11.76 -0.53
CA LEU A 426 -30.19 -11.22 -1.73
C LEU A 426 -30.04 -12.11 -2.97
N ARG A 427 -28.92 -12.84 -3.12
CA ARG A 427 -28.58 -13.58 -4.35
C ARG A 427 -28.51 -15.10 -4.14
N GLN A 428 -27.94 -15.54 -3.01
CA GLN A 428 -27.69 -16.95 -2.67
C GLN A 428 -28.43 -17.33 -1.39
N THR A 429 -29.76 -17.32 -1.43
CA THR A 429 -30.67 -17.45 -0.27
C THR A 429 -30.74 -18.84 0.36
N ASP A 430 -30.03 -19.80 -0.22
CA ASP A 430 -29.98 -21.21 0.15
C ASP A 430 -28.98 -21.49 1.30
N ASP A 431 -28.15 -20.51 1.70
CA ASP A 431 -27.30 -20.62 2.88
C ASP A 431 -28.09 -20.39 4.18
N GLU A 432 -28.51 -21.49 4.83
CA GLU A 432 -29.31 -21.47 6.06
C GLU A 432 -28.67 -20.74 7.26
N ARG A 433 -27.36 -20.47 7.19
CA ARG A 433 -26.63 -19.72 8.22
C ARG A 433 -27.06 -18.25 8.27
N PHE A 434 -27.63 -17.73 7.18
CA PHE A 434 -28.07 -16.34 7.08
C PHE A 434 -29.59 -16.28 7.06
N LYS A 435 -30.18 -15.48 7.95
CA LYS A 435 -31.64 -15.29 8.02
C LYS A 435 -32.00 -13.83 8.15
N ALA A 436 -32.91 -13.35 7.30
CA ALA A 436 -33.51 -12.04 7.41
C ALA A 436 -34.74 -12.10 8.33
N HIS A 437 -34.80 -11.21 9.32
CA HIS A 437 -35.94 -11.06 10.22
C HIS A 437 -36.73 -9.81 9.83
N GLY A 438 -37.96 -10.03 9.35
CA GLY A 438 -38.75 -9.00 8.67
C GLY A 438 -38.37 -8.85 7.19
N ARG A 439 -39.03 -7.93 6.49
CA ARG A 439 -38.77 -7.68 5.06
C ARG A 439 -37.53 -6.80 4.91
N VAL A 440 -36.40 -7.37 4.52
CA VAL A 440 -35.17 -6.64 4.17
C VAL A 440 -35.17 -6.39 2.65
N PRO A 441 -35.61 -5.20 2.18
CA PRO A 441 -35.60 -4.91 0.75
C PRO A 441 -34.19 -4.72 0.19
N ASP A 442 -34.05 -5.03 -1.09
CA ASP A 442 -32.91 -4.57 -1.90
C ASP A 442 -32.87 -3.04 -1.89
N GLY A 443 -31.80 -2.48 -1.32
CA GLY A 443 -31.61 -1.04 -1.16
C GLY A 443 -31.55 -0.30 -2.50
N ARG A 444 -31.22 -0.99 -3.60
CA ARG A 444 -31.20 -0.41 -4.95
C ARG A 444 -32.57 0.06 -5.41
N LEU A 445 -33.65 -0.54 -4.89
CA LEU A 445 -35.03 -0.13 -5.16
C LEU A 445 -35.44 1.14 -4.40
N TYR A 446 -34.67 1.56 -3.39
CA TYR A 446 -34.99 2.67 -2.50
C TYR A 446 -34.02 3.86 -2.65
N ARG A 447 -33.28 3.93 -3.76
CA ARG A 447 -32.30 4.99 -4.04
C ARG A 447 -32.84 6.41 -3.92
N VAL A 448 -34.13 6.64 -4.13
CA VAL A 448 -34.78 7.95 -3.92
C VAL A 448 -34.61 8.46 -2.49
N LEU A 449 -34.42 7.57 -1.53
CA LEU A 449 -34.20 7.92 -0.12
C LEU A 449 -32.72 8.11 0.23
N LEU A 450 -31.80 7.92 -0.73
CA LEU A 450 -30.41 8.30 -0.57
C LEU A 450 -30.26 9.81 -0.79
N PRO A 451 -29.22 10.43 -0.21
CA PRO A 451 -28.93 11.85 -0.38
C PRO A 451 -28.77 12.20 -1.87
N TRP A 452 -29.41 13.27 -2.33
CA TRP A 452 -29.28 13.82 -3.69
C TRP A 452 -27.94 14.54 -3.87
N LYS A 453 -26.84 13.79 -3.77
CA LYS A 453 -25.52 14.13 -4.32
C LYS A 453 -24.67 12.87 -4.20
N GLU A 454 -24.09 12.44 -5.31
CA GLU A 454 -23.42 11.14 -5.53
C GLU A 454 -24.33 9.99 -6.01
N THR A 455 -25.23 10.29 -6.95
CA THR A 455 -25.16 9.51 -8.18
C THR A 455 -23.88 9.94 -8.89
N THR A 456 -22.77 9.27 -8.62
CA THR A 456 -21.70 9.21 -9.61
C THR A 456 -22.35 8.60 -10.85
N VAL A 457 -22.74 9.45 -11.79
CA VAL A 457 -22.83 9.05 -13.18
C VAL A 457 -21.43 8.51 -13.47
N GLY A 458 -21.30 7.18 -13.54
CA GLY A 458 -20.07 6.57 -14.00
C GLY A 458 -19.66 7.29 -15.27
N SER A 459 -18.39 7.69 -15.35
CA SER A 459 -17.86 8.36 -16.53
C SER A 459 -18.13 7.48 -17.76
N GLY A 460 -19.19 7.80 -18.48
CA GLY A 460 -19.72 6.99 -19.58
C GLY A 460 -20.51 7.91 -20.48
N CYS A 461 -19.86 8.25 -21.60
CA CYS A 461 -20.36 9.05 -22.72
C CYS A 461 -20.28 10.58 -22.51
N GLU A 462 -19.09 11.14 -22.77
CA GLU A 462 -19.03 12.48 -23.37
C GLU A 462 -19.53 12.39 -24.83
N PRO A 463 -20.30 13.38 -25.32
CA PRO A 463 -20.72 13.41 -26.70
C PRO A 463 -19.52 13.76 -27.58
N GLY A 464 -18.87 12.74 -28.14
CA GLY A 464 -18.03 12.90 -29.31
C GLY A 464 -18.91 13.27 -30.49
N GLY A 465 -18.57 14.37 -31.16
CA GLY A 465 -19.27 14.84 -32.35
C GLY A 465 -19.28 13.78 -33.44
N ASP A 466 -20.46 13.69 -34.07
CA ASP A 466 -20.75 13.37 -35.46
C ASP A 466 -19.59 12.72 -36.24
N ASP A 467 -19.73 11.42 -36.52
CA ASP A 467 -19.60 10.83 -37.86
C ASP A 467 -19.81 9.29 -37.78
N ASP A 468 -20.94 8.86 -38.37
CA ASP A 468 -21.27 7.59 -39.04
C ASP A 468 -21.27 6.20 -38.31
N GLU A 469 -22.50 5.68 -38.24
CA GLU A 469 -22.97 4.31 -38.55
C GLU A 469 -22.26 3.09 -37.93
N ASP A 470 -22.79 2.61 -36.79
CA ASP A 470 -23.38 1.27 -36.65
C ASP A 470 -23.93 1.05 -35.23
N GLY A 471 -25.15 0.51 -35.14
CA GLY A 471 -25.97 0.54 -33.93
C GLY A 471 -25.64 -0.53 -32.87
N ASP A 472 -25.64 -0.09 -31.61
CA ASP A 472 -26.32 -0.79 -30.52
C ASP A 472 -26.75 0.23 -29.45
N GLY A 473 -28.04 0.56 -29.43
CA GLY A 473 -28.59 1.67 -28.68
C GLY A 473 -28.73 1.39 -27.19
N CYS A 474 -28.07 2.18 -26.34
CA CYS A 474 -28.33 2.25 -24.91
C CYS A 474 -29.83 2.51 -24.64
N ARG A 475 -30.51 1.52 -24.06
CA ARG A 475 -31.90 1.61 -23.66
C ARG A 475 -32.02 2.60 -22.50
N LYS A 476 -32.58 3.78 -22.75
CA LYS A 476 -33.03 4.69 -21.69
C LYS A 476 -34.27 4.09 -21.06
N ASP A 477 -34.14 3.55 -19.84
CA ASP A 477 -35.31 3.18 -19.05
C ASP A 477 -36.17 4.43 -18.80
N ARG A 478 -37.40 4.41 -19.31
CA ARG A 478 -38.44 5.36 -18.93
C ARG A 478 -38.73 5.21 -17.42
N PRO A 479 -39.03 6.29 -16.69
CA PRO A 479 -39.44 6.17 -15.31
C PRO A 479 -40.76 5.39 -15.22
N THR A 480 -40.69 4.23 -14.59
CA THR A 480 -41.83 3.39 -14.22
C THR A 480 -42.72 4.14 -13.24
N GLU A 481 -44.02 3.92 -13.41
CA GLU A 481 -45.16 4.56 -12.76
C GLU A 481 -45.12 4.62 -11.23
N CYS A 482 -45.85 5.59 -10.69
CA CYS A 482 -46.05 5.88 -9.27
C CYS A 482 -46.43 4.63 -8.45
N LEU A 483 -45.62 4.32 -7.43
CA LEU A 483 -45.93 3.33 -6.39
C LEU A 483 -45.98 4.01 -5.02
N LEU A 484 -47.09 4.69 -4.72
CA LEU A 484 -47.55 4.98 -3.36
C LEU A 484 -48.87 4.22 -3.12
N PRO A 485 -49.15 3.74 -1.90
CA PRO A 485 -50.32 2.94 -1.61
C PRO A 485 -51.52 3.86 -1.36
N ASP A 486 -52.22 4.28 -2.42
CA ASP A 486 -53.61 4.77 -2.34
C ASP A 486 -54.26 4.92 -3.74
N CYS A 487 -54.21 3.86 -4.55
CA CYS A 487 -54.99 3.80 -5.79
C CYS A 487 -55.65 2.41 -5.89
N SER A 488 -56.97 2.37 -5.70
CA SER A 488 -57.81 1.22 -6.06
C SER A 488 -58.51 1.49 -7.39
N PRO A 489 -58.72 0.49 -8.27
CA PRO A 489 -59.20 0.71 -9.63
C PRO A 489 -60.66 0.28 -9.80
N GLU A 490 -61.53 1.15 -10.29
CA GLU A 490 -62.76 0.73 -10.99
C GLU A 490 -63.14 1.71 -12.12
N GLY A 491 -63.44 1.13 -13.30
CA GLY A 491 -64.51 1.62 -14.17
C GLY A 491 -64.12 2.47 -15.38
N SER A 492 -63.94 1.84 -16.54
CA SER A 492 -64.09 2.45 -17.87
C SER A 492 -65.54 2.87 -18.14
N PHE A 493 -65.79 3.99 -18.84
CA PHE A 493 -66.57 4.07 -20.10
C PHE A 493 -66.76 5.53 -20.61
N THR A 494 -66.34 5.73 -21.87
CA THR A 494 -66.86 6.61 -22.95
C THR A 494 -67.03 8.14 -22.83
N ASP A 495 -66.58 8.78 -23.91
CA ASP A 495 -66.82 10.14 -24.39
C ASP A 495 -68.29 10.59 -24.36
N ASN A 496 -68.56 11.83 -23.92
CA ASN A 496 -69.19 12.87 -24.76
C ASN A 496 -69.43 14.22 -24.04
N VAL A 497 -69.28 15.25 -24.86
CA VAL A 497 -69.63 16.70 -24.85
C VAL A 497 -70.79 17.19 -23.92
N ILE A 498 -70.62 18.42 -23.40
CA ILE A 498 -71.58 19.56 -23.20
C ILE A 498 -71.47 20.26 -21.82
N SER A 499 -71.72 21.57 -21.87
CA SER A 499 -71.42 22.74 -21.03
C SER A 499 -72.07 22.90 -19.64
N ASP A 500 -71.45 23.81 -18.87
CA ASP A 500 -72.01 24.83 -17.95
C ASP A 500 -73.31 24.53 -17.20
N THR A 501 -73.25 24.45 -15.87
CA THR A 501 -73.79 25.50 -14.95
C THR A 501 -73.44 25.27 -13.48
N GLU A 502 -73.37 26.40 -12.77
CA GLU A 502 -73.73 26.61 -11.35
C GLU A 502 -72.80 26.15 -10.21
N ARG A 503 -72.10 27.16 -9.68
CA ARG A 503 -71.54 27.25 -8.33
C ARG A 503 -72.65 27.66 -7.34
N PRO A 504 -72.60 27.17 -6.08
CA PRO A 504 -72.76 28.12 -4.98
C PRO A 504 -71.65 28.05 -3.94
N ALA A 505 -71.46 29.20 -3.31
CA ALA A 505 -70.29 29.62 -2.55
C ALA A 505 -70.18 29.03 -1.14
N THR A 506 -68.95 28.81 -0.67
CA THR A 506 -68.57 28.94 0.74
C THR A 506 -67.20 29.61 0.91
N ARG A 507 -67.07 30.30 2.05
CA ARG A 507 -66.17 31.40 2.47
C ARG A 507 -64.65 31.24 2.25
N PRO A 508 -63.89 32.36 2.19
CA PRO A 508 -62.44 32.34 2.02
C PRO A 508 -61.71 32.03 3.33
N VAL A 509 -60.80 31.06 3.29
CA VAL A 509 -59.80 30.84 4.35
C VAL A 509 -58.65 31.83 4.15
N ARG A 510 -58.33 32.58 5.20
CA ARG A 510 -57.24 33.56 5.29
C ARG A 510 -55.90 32.97 4.82
N ARG A 511 -55.26 33.60 3.83
CA ARG A 511 -53.82 33.47 3.61
C ARG A 511 -53.08 34.16 4.76
N LEU A 512 -52.26 33.41 5.48
CA LEU A 512 -51.13 33.98 6.21
C LEU A 512 -50.06 34.38 5.18
N THR A 513 -50.02 35.67 4.88
CA THR A 513 -48.90 36.34 4.21
C THR A 513 -47.71 36.41 5.16
N TYR A 514 -46.58 35.82 4.78
CA TYR A 514 -45.28 36.12 5.37
C TYR A 514 -44.56 37.17 4.51
N PRO A 515 -43.82 38.13 5.12
CA PRO A 515 -43.29 39.29 4.45
C PRO A 515 -42.09 38.96 3.57
N THR A 516 -42.03 39.64 2.42
CA THR A 516 -40.82 39.80 1.60
C THR A 516 -39.73 40.52 2.38
N PRO A 517 -38.49 39.99 2.45
CA PRO A 517 -37.35 40.78 2.88
C PRO A 517 -36.81 41.61 1.72
N SER A 518 -36.62 42.89 2.03
CA SER A 518 -35.97 43.94 1.26
C SER A 518 -34.53 43.61 0.85
N GLU A 519 -34.12 44.25 -0.24
CA GLU A 519 -32.79 44.25 -0.81
C GLU A 519 -31.66 44.56 0.19
N GLY A 520 -30.54 43.83 0.01
CA GLY A 520 -29.20 44.39 0.14
C GLY A 520 -28.43 44.13 1.44
N VAL A 521 -27.73 42.99 1.52
CA VAL A 521 -26.28 42.93 1.86
C VAL A 521 -25.68 41.69 1.19
N VAL A 522 -24.80 41.89 0.21
CA VAL A 522 -23.91 40.83 -0.29
C VAL A 522 -22.86 40.58 0.79
N MET A 523 -22.94 39.46 1.51
CA MET A 523 -21.85 38.94 2.32
C MET A 523 -21.43 37.55 1.84
N SER A 524 -20.14 37.50 1.55
CA SER A 524 -19.28 36.40 1.15
C SER A 524 -19.70 34.98 1.53
N ARG A 525 -19.53 34.09 0.56
CA ARG A 525 -19.21 32.65 0.71
C ARG A 525 -18.35 32.45 1.97
N ARG A 526 -18.83 31.66 2.94
CA ARG A 526 -17.97 31.09 3.97
C ARG A 526 -17.42 29.80 3.42
N ASP A 527 -16.14 29.85 3.13
CA ASP A 527 -15.32 28.71 2.75
C ASP A 527 -15.33 27.64 3.84
N ALA A 528 -15.10 26.40 3.41
CA ALA A 528 -14.82 25.25 4.25
C ALA A 528 -13.67 25.56 5.24
N PRO A 529 -13.60 24.88 6.41
CA PRO A 529 -12.48 25.06 7.31
C PRO A 529 -11.16 24.74 6.58
N PRO A 530 -10.09 25.51 6.82
CA PRO A 530 -8.85 25.35 6.10
C PRO A 530 -8.22 24.01 6.48
N ASP A 531 -7.83 23.23 5.48
CA ASP A 531 -6.74 22.28 5.63
C ASP A 531 -5.60 23.01 6.34
N HIS A 532 -5.01 22.40 7.36
CA HIS A 532 -3.72 22.84 7.89
C HIS A 532 -2.60 22.54 6.88
N SER A 533 -2.80 22.93 5.62
CA SER A 533 -1.74 23.14 4.66
C SER A 533 -1.11 24.48 4.99
N VAL A 534 0.09 24.44 5.56
CA VAL A 534 0.93 25.63 5.70
C VAL A 534 1.00 26.30 4.32
N SER A 535 0.62 27.58 4.23
CA SER A 535 0.63 28.33 2.97
C SER A 535 1.98 28.13 2.26
N PRO A 536 2.02 27.85 0.95
CA PRO A 536 3.27 27.71 0.21
C PRO A 536 4.23 28.88 0.44
N LEU A 537 3.70 30.09 0.65
CA LEU A 537 4.49 31.27 1.02
C LEU A 537 5.15 31.16 2.39
N ILE A 538 4.48 30.57 3.38
CA ILE A 538 5.05 30.34 4.71
C ILE A 538 6.15 29.27 4.63
N ILE A 539 5.96 28.21 3.84
CA ILE A 539 7.00 27.19 3.59
C ILE A 539 8.22 27.84 2.94
N VAL A 540 8.02 28.70 1.94
CA VAL A 540 9.10 29.45 1.28
C VAL A 540 9.82 30.37 2.27
N ILE A 541 9.10 31.09 3.13
CA ILE A 541 9.70 31.96 4.16
C ILE A 541 10.53 31.13 5.16
N ILE A 542 10.02 29.99 5.61
CA ILE A 542 10.74 29.09 6.54
C ILE A 542 12.01 28.55 5.89
N VAL A 543 11.96 28.13 4.61
CA VAL A 543 13.13 27.65 3.88
C VAL A 543 14.15 28.75 3.67
N ILE A 544 13.74 29.97 3.32
CA ILE A 544 14.64 31.13 3.18
C ILE A 544 15.31 31.45 4.52
N ALA A 545 14.55 31.46 5.62
CA ALA A 545 15.09 31.70 6.95
C ALA A 545 16.11 30.62 7.37
N ALA A 546 15.84 29.35 7.06
CA ALA A 546 16.75 28.24 7.33
C ALA A 546 18.06 28.36 6.53
N VAL A 547 17.99 28.73 5.24
CA VAL A 547 19.17 28.93 4.39
C VAL A 547 20.02 30.10 4.91
N ILE A 548 19.38 31.20 5.32
CA ILE A 548 20.09 32.35 5.92
C ILE A 548 20.76 31.94 7.24
N ALA A 549 20.07 31.18 8.10
CA ALA A 549 20.63 30.72 9.37
C ALA A 549 21.86 29.81 9.16
N VAL A 550 21.80 28.87 8.21
CA VAL A 550 22.93 28.02 7.86
C VAL A 550 24.08 28.85 7.29
N GLY A 551 23.78 29.81 6.41
CA GLY A 551 24.77 30.73 5.84
C GLY A 551 25.49 31.56 6.90
N ILE A 552 24.76 32.12 7.87
CA ILE A 552 25.33 32.84 9.02
C ILE A 552 26.19 31.90 9.87
N THR A 553 25.73 30.68 10.12
CA THR A 553 26.47 29.70 10.92
C THR A 553 27.80 29.32 10.25
N VAL A 554 27.78 29.03 8.94
CA VAL A 554 28.99 28.75 8.15
C VAL A 554 29.91 29.97 8.11
N PHE A 555 29.37 31.18 7.95
CA PHE A 555 30.16 32.41 7.99
C PHE A 555 30.83 32.65 9.34
N LEU A 556 30.12 32.39 10.45
CA LEU A 556 30.66 32.49 11.80
C LEU A 556 31.72 31.42 12.05
N LEU A 557 31.52 30.18 11.59
CA LEU A 557 32.53 29.12 11.67
C LEU A 557 33.76 29.43 10.81
N TYR A 558 33.57 29.97 9.61
CA TYR A 558 34.65 30.43 8.74
C TYR A 558 35.44 31.56 9.39
N ARG A 559 34.74 32.56 9.95
CA ARG A 559 35.35 33.68 10.67
C ARG A 559 36.06 33.21 11.94
N TRP A 560 35.49 32.24 12.65
CA TRP A 560 36.12 31.62 13.82
C TRP A 560 37.40 30.90 13.39
N ASN A 561 37.34 30.06 12.37
CA ASN A 561 38.51 29.33 11.86
C ASN A 561 39.63 30.29 11.43
N ASN A 562 39.30 31.38 10.73
CA ASN A 562 40.29 32.37 10.31
C ASN A 562 40.87 33.22 11.46
N ARG A 563 40.17 33.32 12.60
CA ARG A 563 40.67 34.07 13.76
C ARG A 563 41.61 33.24 14.65
N TYR A 564 41.51 31.91 14.61
CA TYR A 564 42.30 31.01 15.46
C TYR A 564 43.32 30.14 14.71
N SER A 565 43.29 30.11 13.37
CA SER A 565 44.31 29.41 12.57
C SER A 565 45.66 30.16 12.47
N GLY A 566 45.83 31.27 13.18
CA GLY A 566 47.04 32.10 13.14
C GLY A 566 48.17 31.70 14.10
N SER A 567 48.01 30.68 14.94
CA SER A 567 48.99 30.38 16.00
C SER A 567 49.47 28.93 16.04
N PHE A 568 49.86 28.37 14.90
CA PHE A 568 50.81 27.26 14.87
C PHE A 568 51.70 27.39 13.64
N LYS A 569 52.78 28.16 13.75
CA LYS A 569 53.93 28.05 12.86
C LYS A 569 54.93 27.08 13.51
N PRO A 570 55.31 25.96 12.87
CA PRO A 570 56.49 25.22 13.27
C PRO A 570 57.74 25.99 12.83
N ASN A 571 58.66 26.24 13.75
CA ASN A 571 59.97 26.81 13.43
C ASN A 571 60.81 25.83 12.60
N LYS A 572 61.46 26.33 11.55
CA LYS A 572 62.45 25.63 10.72
C LYS A 572 63.87 26.00 11.18
N GLY A 573 64.71 24.98 11.40
CA GLY A 573 66.19 24.88 11.24
C GLY A 573 67.09 25.93 11.92
N GLU A 574 68.31 25.67 12.41
CA GLU A 574 69.31 24.59 12.28
C GLU A 574 70.54 25.03 13.14
N PRO A 575 71.76 24.46 13.01
CA PRO A 575 72.39 23.32 13.68
C PRO A 575 73.41 23.70 14.80
N THR A 576 73.90 22.73 15.59
CA THR A 576 75.34 22.56 15.95
C THR A 576 75.57 21.31 16.82
N ASP A 577 76.72 20.68 16.57
CA ASP A 577 77.33 19.54 17.26
C ASP A 577 77.48 19.68 18.79
N SER A 578 77.38 18.56 19.52
CA SER A 578 78.45 18.03 20.40
C SER A 578 77.93 16.90 21.31
N GLU A 579 78.80 15.92 21.54
CA GLU A 579 78.68 14.74 22.40
C GLU A 579 78.19 15.04 23.83
N ALA A 580 77.37 14.15 24.41
CA ALA A 580 77.65 13.46 25.68
C ALA A 580 76.43 12.66 26.18
N GLU A 581 76.75 11.71 27.05
CA GLU A 581 76.06 10.50 27.46
C GLU A 581 75.05 10.70 28.63
N ILE A 582 74.20 9.68 28.89
CA ILE A 582 73.52 9.27 30.16
C ILE A 582 71.96 9.28 30.19
N HIS A 583 71.41 8.08 30.47
CA HIS A 583 70.03 7.59 30.70
C HIS A 583 69.24 8.22 31.90
N PRO A 584 68.01 7.76 32.28
CA PRO A 584 66.73 7.53 31.56
C PRO A 584 65.47 8.06 32.33
N ALA A 585 64.26 7.85 31.75
CA ALA A 585 62.95 7.55 32.42
C ALA A 585 61.76 8.54 32.27
N ARG A 586 60.56 7.91 32.19
CA ARG A 586 59.14 8.38 32.27
C ARG A 586 58.61 9.16 31.06
N GLY A 587 57.49 8.86 30.40
CA GLY A 587 56.25 8.13 30.76
C GLY A 587 55.16 9.15 31.15
N TYR A 588 54.08 9.30 30.36
CA TYR A 588 52.71 9.82 30.66
C TYR A 588 51.99 10.07 29.30
N GLU A 589 50.98 9.28 28.91
CA GLU A 589 49.52 9.32 29.20
C GLU A 589 48.68 10.21 28.25
N GLN A 590 47.60 9.60 27.77
CA GLN A 590 46.51 10.18 26.99
C GLN A 590 45.48 10.88 27.91
N PRO A 591 44.80 11.94 27.49
CA PRO A 591 43.78 12.58 28.31
C PRO A 591 42.39 11.92 28.17
N ALA A 592 41.79 11.65 29.33
CA ALA A 592 40.42 11.16 29.52
C ALA A 592 39.39 12.30 29.47
N PHE A 593 38.19 11.97 28.98
CA PHE A 593 37.01 12.83 28.97
C PHE A 593 36.36 12.91 30.37
N TYR A 594 36.03 14.13 30.78
CA TYR A 594 35.38 14.48 32.05
C TYR A 594 33.89 14.09 32.08
N VAL A 595 33.46 13.43 33.15
CA VAL A 595 32.07 13.34 33.62
C VAL A 595 32.01 14.02 34.99
N SER A 596 31.09 14.99 35.16
CA SER A 596 30.84 15.64 36.46
C SER A 596 29.85 14.85 37.31
N PRO A 597 30.13 14.60 38.61
CA PRO A 597 29.11 14.26 39.58
C PRO A 597 28.80 15.42 40.54
N ASN A 598 27.50 15.65 40.77
CA ASN A 598 26.97 16.59 41.75
C ASN A 598 27.35 16.18 43.19
N LYS A 599 27.65 17.20 44.00
CA LYS A 599 28.18 17.16 45.38
C LYS A 599 27.03 17.21 46.41
N PRO A 600 27.08 16.49 47.55
CA PRO A 600 26.23 16.74 48.71
C PRO A 600 26.91 17.68 49.73
N PRO A 601 26.15 18.27 50.69
CA PRO A 601 26.61 19.38 51.52
C PRO A 601 27.27 18.95 52.85
N LYS A 602 28.21 19.78 53.33
CA LYS A 602 28.65 19.92 54.73
C LYS A 602 28.49 21.42 55.03
N GLY A 603 28.01 21.94 56.17
CA GLY A 603 27.85 21.46 57.54
C GLY A 603 28.15 22.69 58.43
N GLU A 604 27.26 23.02 59.37
CA GLU A 604 27.44 23.75 60.66
C GLU A 604 28.31 25.05 60.70
N THR A 605 27.91 26.18 61.32
CA THR A 605 27.48 26.36 62.73
C THR A 605 27.09 27.83 63.04
N MET A 606 26.31 27.99 64.14
CA MET A 606 26.17 29.12 65.08
C MET A 606 25.33 30.37 64.69
N ALA A 607 24.09 30.43 65.19
CA ALA A 607 23.63 31.31 66.28
C ALA A 607 22.20 30.93 66.71
#